data_AF-A0A7J8Q7K5-F1
#
_entry.id   AF-A0A7J8Q7K5-F1
#
_cell.length_a   1.000
_cell.length_b   1.000
_cell.length_c   1.000
_cell.angle_alpha   90.00
_cell.angle_beta   90.00
_cell.angle_gamma   90.00
#
_symmetry.space_group_name_H-M   'P 1'
#
loop_
_entity.id
_entity.type
_entity.pdbx_description
1 polymer ?
#
loop_
_entity_poly.entity_id
_entity_poly.type
_entity_poly.pdbx_seq_one_letter_code
_entity_poly.pdbx_strand_id
1 'polypeptide(L)'
;GRKISDPCHESATVSNIVSIIENLSLWVDQIPPVQQSSRYGNISYRTWHERLTENAESFMLQFLPEDLKPSTIEIVPYFTDSFGNSSRIDYGTGHETNFAAWLYCLARMGIIKEEDYQAVVARVFVKYLDLMRKLQLVYCLEPAGSHGVWGLDDYHFLPFIFGSSQLIDHKYMKPKSIHNEDILDNFSSEYMYLSCIGFIKKVKKGPFAEHSPLLDDISAVPNWKKVNSGMLKMYKAEVLEKVPIMQHFLFGWLIKW
;
A
#
# COMPACT_ATOMS: atom_id res chain seq x y z
N GLY A 1 -10.18 -4.28 -14.89
CA GLY A 1 -11.06 -3.43 -15.71
C GLY A 1 -12.15 -2.72 -14.91
N ARG A 2 -11.87 -2.23 -13.70
CA ARG A 2 -12.80 -1.42 -12.88
C ARG A 2 -12.07 -0.18 -12.41
N LYS A 3 -12.71 0.98 -12.44
CA LYS A 3 -12.16 2.22 -11.90
C LYS A 3 -12.23 2.23 -10.38
N ILE A 4 -11.48 3.13 -9.75
CA ILE A 4 -11.61 3.41 -8.33
C ILE A 4 -13.04 3.89 -8.03
N SER A 5 -13.61 4.81 -8.81
CA SER A 5 -14.95 5.35 -8.55
C SER A 5 -16.12 4.43 -8.92
N ASP A 6 -15.85 3.27 -9.55
CA ASP A 6 -16.93 2.35 -9.94
C ASP A 6 -17.72 1.91 -8.70
N PRO A 7 -19.07 1.87 -8.77
CA PRO A 7 -19.90 1.33 -7.70
C PRO A 7 -19.53 -0.12 -7.37
N CYS A 8 -19.48 -0.44 -6.09
CA CYS A 8 -19.28 -1.80 -5.57
C CYS A 8 -20.08 -2.01 -4.29
N HIS A 9 -20.21 -3.27 -3.88
CA HIS A 9 -20.71 -3.59 -2.55
C HIS A 9 -19.71 -3.11 -1.49
N GLU A 10 -20.21 -2.43 -0.47
CA GLU A 10 -19.42 -1.93 0.66
C GLU A 10 -20.13 -2.39 1.94
N SER A 11 -19.62 -3.46 2.57
CA SER A 11 -20.14 -3.92 3.86
C SER A 11 -19.77 -2.96 4.99
N ALA A 12 -20.47 -3.11 6.13
CA ALA A 12 -20.13 -2.38 7.36
C ALA A 12 -18.67 -2.60 7.80
N THR A 13 -18.13 -3.81 7.60
CA THR A 13 -16.72 -4.12 7.85
C THR A 13 -15.81 -3.24 7.01
N VAL A 14 -16.04 -3.15 5.70
CA VAL A 14 -15.25 -2.31 4.79
C VAL A 14 -15.33 -0.84 5.20
N SER A 15 -16.53 -0.34 5.51
CA SER A 15 -16.71 1.05 5.97
C SER A 15 -15.96 1.32 7.26
N ASN A 16 -16.00 0.41 8.25
CA ASN A 16 -15.26 0.55 9.50
C ASN A 16 -13.75 0.59 9.27
N ILE A 17 -13.22 -0.28 8.40
CA ILE A 17 -11.79 -0.28 8.06
C ILE A 17 -11.38 1.04 7.40
N VAL A 18 -12.18 1.55 6.48
CA VAL A 18 -11.94 2.87 5.86
C VAL A 18 -11.90 3.97 6.93
N SER A 19 -12.88 4.00 7.84
CA SER A 19 -12.92 4.98 8.93
C SER A 19 -11.72 4.88 9.87
N ILE A 20 -11.22 3.67 10.15
CA ILE A 20 -9.99 3.47 10.93
C ILE A 20 -8.80 4.11 10.21
N ILE A 21 -8.62 3.86 8.92
CA ILE A 21 -7.51 4.42 8.14
C ILE A 21 -7.61 5.95 8.03
N GLU A 22 -8.81 6.49 7.89
CA GLU A 22 -9.04 7.94 7.88
C GLU A 22 -8.70 8.58 9.24
N ASN A 23 -9.06 7.93 10.36
CA ASN A 23 -8.66 8.36 11.69
C ASN A 23 -7.14 8.33 11.87
N LEU A 24 -6.45 7.29 11.37
CA LEU A 24 -4.99 7.22 11.36
C LEU A 24 -4.36 8.37 10.55
N SER A 25 -4.99 8.77 9.45
CA SER A 25 -4.57 9.94 8.65
C SER A 25 -4.76 11.25 9.40
N LEU A 26 -5.86 11.42 10.15
CA LEU A 26 -6.08 12.60 11.00
C LEU A 26 -5.03 12.71 12.11
N TRP A 27 -4.54 11.59 12.65
CA TRP A 27 -3.48 11.62 13.66
C TRP A 27 -2.17 12.19 13.12
N VAL A 28 -1.90 12.06 11.82
CA VAL A 28 -0.73 12.71 11.21
C VAL A 28 -0.83 14.24 11.30
N ASP A 29 -2.04 14.80 11.20
CA ASP A 29 -2.25 16.25 11.35
C ASP A 29 -2.14 16.70 12.82
N GLN A 30 -2.47 15.81 13.75
CA GLN A 30 -2.41 16.06 15.19
C GLN A 30 -1.00 15.90 15.77
N ILE A 31 -0.10 15.22 15.05
CA ILE A 31 1.27 14.90 15.49
C ILE A 31 2.24 15.51 14.47
N PRO A 32 2.42 16.85 14.45
CA PRO A 32 3.26 17.49 13.45
C PRO A 32 4.74 17.10 13.61
N PRO A 33 5.54 17.19 12.51
CA PRO A 33 6.98 16.97 12.57
C PRO A 33 7.66 17.94 13.54
N VAL A 34 8.55 17.42 14.38
CA VAL A 34 9.38 18.28 15.24
C VAL A 34 10.61 18.78 14.50
N GLN A 35 11.12 19.94 14.90
CA GLN A 35 12.39 20.44 14.40
C GLN A 35 13.52 19.56 14.92
N GLN A 36 14.33 19.01 14.00
CA GLN A 36 15.47 18.15 14.32
C GLN A 36 16.65 18.47 13.42
N SER A 37 17.86 18.14 13.90
CA SER A 37 19.11 18.31 13.13
C SER A 37 19.28 17.23 12.05
N SER A 38 18.68 16.05 12.24
CA SER A 38 18.71 14.96 11.26
C SER A 38 17.86 15.29 10.04
N ARG A 39 18.44 15.08 8.85
CA ARG A 39 17.73 15.12 7.57
C ARG A 39 16.93 13.86 7.26
N TYR A 40 17.16 12.79 8.02
CA TYR A 40 16.51 11.48 7.90
C TYR A 40 15.40 11.35 8.94
N GLY A 41 14.34 10.58 8.64
CA GLY A 41 13.26 10.15 9.54
C GLY A 41 12.89 11.10 10.69
N ASN A 42 11.73 11.75 10.62
CA ASN A 42 11.24 12.60 11.69
C ASN A 42 10.78 11.78 12.90
N ILE A 43 11.32 12.07 14.09
CA ILE A 43 11.03 11.30 15.31
C ILE A 43 9.56 11.37 15.75
N SER A 44 8.77 12.36 15.29
CA SER A 44 7.31 12.41 15.53
C SER A 44 6.58 11.17 15.00
N TYR A 45 7.15 10.48 14.00
CA TYR A 45 6.63 9.19 13.52
C TYR A 45 6.51 8.17 14.66
N ARG A 46 7.46 8.16 15.61
CA ARG A 46 7.44 7.23 16.73
C ARG A 46 6.23 7.44 17.61
N THR A 47 5.87 8.69 17.88
CA THR A 47 4.66 9.05 18.64
C THR A 47 3.39 8.65 17.88
N TRP A 48 3.35 8.82 16.56
CA TRP A 48 2.24 8.35 15.75
C TRP A 48 2.12 6.81 15.77
N HIS A 49 3.25 6.10 15.65
CA HIS A 49 3.28 4.64 15.64
C HIS A 49 2.96 4.04 17.01
N GLU A 50 3.43 4.65 18.09
CA GLU A 50 3.08 4.28 19.47
C GLU A 50 1.56 4.36 19.67
N ARG A 51 0.95 5.50 19.28
CA ARG A 51 -0.52 5.67 19.34
C ARG A 51 -1.26 4.63 18.50
N LEU A 52 -0.74 4.28 17.32
CA LEU A 52 -1.28 3.19 16.50
C LEU A 52 -1.25 1.87 17.28
N THR A 53 -0.11 1.50 17.87
CA THR A 53 0.04 0.23 18.59
C THR A 53 -0.86 0.13 19.82
N GLU A 54 -1.01 1.21 20.59
CA GLU A 54 -1.88 1.26 21.77
C GLU A 54 -3.37 1.08 21.44
N ASN A 55 -3.80 1.50 20.25
CA ASN A 55 -5.20 1.47 19.84
C ASN A 55 -5.52 0.32 18.88
N ALA A 56 -4.53 -0.42 18.39
CA ALA A 56 -4.70 -1.40 17.31
C ALA A 56 -5.71 -2.51 17.66
N GLU A 57 -5.68 -3.04 18.88
CA GLU A 57 -6.67 -4.03 19.32
C GLU A 57 -8.08 -3.44 19.33
N SER A 58 -8.24 -2.22 19.86
CA SER A 58 -9.55 -1.55 19.91
C SER A 58 -10.16 -1.36 18.53
N PHE A 59 -9.35 -1.16 17.49
CA PHE A 59 -9.81 -1.06 16.10
C PHE A 59 -10.39 -2.38 15.59
N MET A 60 -9.72 -3.50 15.87
CA MET A 60 -10.22 -4.82 15.45
C MET A 60 -11.57 -5.14 16.11
N LEU A 61 -11.71 -4.79 17.38
CA LEU A 61 -12.94 -5.02 18.16
C LEU A 61 -14.16 -4.25 17.64
N GLN A 62 -13.99 -3.24 16.77
CA GLN A 62 -15.10 -2.49 16.18
C GLN A 62 -15.87 -3.28 15.12
N PHE A 63 -15.25 -4.29 14.51
CA PHE A 63 -15.85 -5.07 13.43
C PHE A 63 -15.76 -6.59 13.61
N LEU A 64 -14.95 -7.09 14.55
CA LEU A 64 -14.90 -8.51 14.86
C LEU A 64 -16.15 -8.96 15.66
N PRO A 65 -16.79 -10.08 15.28
CA PRO A 65 -17.82 -10.72 16.10
C PRO A 65 -17.19 -11.34 17.36
N GLU A 66 -18.02 -11.56 18.39
CA GLU A 66 -17.57 -12.00 19.73
C GLU A 66 -16.71 -13.28 19.70
N ASP A 67 -17.10 -14.26 18.89
CA ASP A 67 -16.41 -15.54 18.74
C ASP A 67 -15.03 -15.43 18.08
N LEU A 68 -14.79 -14.36 17.33
CA LEU A 68 -13.52 -14.10 16.64
C LEU A 68 -12.65 -13.06 17.35
N LYS A 69 -13.11 -12.41 18.43
CA LYS A 69 -12.28 -11.48 19.21
C LYS A 69 -10.94 -12.08 19.68
N PRO A 70 -10.83 -13.36 20.09
CA PRO A 70 -9.54 -13.94 20.46
C PRO A 70 -8.49 -13.93 19.33
N SER A 71 -8.91 -13.77 18.07
CA SER A 71 -7.99 -13.67 16.92
C SER A 71 -7.17 -12.37 16.91
N THR A 72 -7.50 -11.36 17.72
CA THR A 72 -6.73 -10.11 17.84
C THR A 72 -5.26 -10.37 18.13
N ILE A 73 -4.95 -11.41 18.92
CA ILE A 73 -3.58 -11.83 19.24
C ILE A 73 -2.72 -12.08 17.99
N GLU A 74 -3.33 -12.56 16.91
CA GLU A 74 -2.64 -12.85 15.65
C GLU A 74 -2.80 -11.72 14.64
N ILE A 75 -3.98 -11.12 14.49
CA ILE A 75 -4.21 -10.12 13.43
C ILE A 75 -3.65 -8.73 13.76
N VAL A 76 -3.56 -8.34 15.04
CA VAL A 76 -3.03 -7.04 15.45
C VAL A 76 -1.57 -6.86 15.05
N PRO A 77 -0.67 -7.84 15.26
CA PRO A 77 0.71 -7.76 14.78
C PRO A 77 0.85 -7.44 13.28
N TYR A 78 0.12 -8.12 12.39
CA TYR A 78 0.15 -7.81 10.96
C TYR A 78 -0.29 -6.36 10.69
N PHE A 79 -1.36 -5.91 11.35
CA PHE A 79 -1.85 -4.53 11.21
C PHE A 79 -0.82 -3.50 11.68
N THR A 80 -0.23 -3.69 12.87
CA THR A 80 0.75 -2.74 13.41
C THR A 80 2.04 -2.68 12.61
N ASP A 81 2.45 -3.80 12.00
CA ASP A 81 3.64 -3.87 11.15
C ASP A 81 3.35 -3.45 9.68
N SER A 82 2.11 -3.03 9.38
CA SER A 82 1.70 -2.57 8.05
C SER A 82 2.15 -1.15 7.69
N PHE A 83 2.61 -0.37 8.67
CA PHE A 83 2.79 1.08 8.52
C PHE A 83 4.24 1.56 8.58
N GLY A 84 5.21 0.64 8.68
CA GLY A 84 6.64 0.94 8.77
C GLY A 84 7.24 0.60 10.13
N ASN A 85 8.55 0.79 10.28
CA ASN A 85 9.27 0.48 11.52
C ASN A 85 9.53 1.73 12.37
N SER A 86 9.02 1.77 13.60
CA SER A 86 9.20 2.93 14.51
C SER A 86 10.67 3.24 14.85
N SER A 87 11.50 2.20 15.04
CA SER A 87 12.90 2.39 15.40
C SER A 87 13.72 2.97 14.24
N ARG A 88 13.57 2.39 13.04
CA ARG A 88 14.30 2.80 11.83
C ARG A 88 13.67 3.99 11.11
N ILE A 89 12.39 4.28 11.36
CA ILE A 89 11.61 5.32 10.67
C ILE A 89 11.64 5.06 9.15
N ASP A 90 11.40 3.81 8.77
CA ASP A 90 11.40 3.34 7.38
C ASP A 90 10.10 2.63 7.03
N TYR A 91 9.83 2.54 5.73
CA TYR A 91 8.71 1.81 5.16
C TYR A 91 9.11 1.17 3.84
N GLY A 92 8.51 0.04 3.48
CA GLY A 92 8.77 -0.63 2.22
C GLY A 92 7.80 -1.79 1.97
N THR A 93 8.09 -2.58 0.94
CA THR A 93 7.19 -3.62 0.43
C THR A 93 6.88 -4.74 1.43
N GLY A 94 7.75 -4.98 2.43
CA GLY A 94 7.45 -5.90 3.53
C GLY A 94 6.28 -5.43 4.39
N HIS A 95 6.25 -4.14 4.73
CA HIS A 95 5.14 -3.54 5.48
C HIS A 95 3.84 -3.52 4.65
N GLU A 96 3.94 -3.20 3.36
CA GLU A 96 2.81 -3.33 2.43
C GLU A 96 2.26 -4.77 2.38
N THR A 97 3.16 -5.76 2.41
CA THR A 97 2.81 -7.18 2.41
C THR A 97 2.13 -7.59 3.71
N ASN A 98 2.52 -7.02 4.86
CA ASN A 98 1.79 -7.20 6.12
C ASN A 98 0.36 -6.64 6.07
N PHE A 99 0.13 -5.51 5.38
CA PHE A 99 -1.22 -4.98 5.20
C PHE A 99 -2.08 -5.93 4.35
N ALA A 100 -1.51 -6.47 3.27
CA ALA A 100 -2.18 -7.48 2.46
C ALA A 100 -2.41 -8.79 3.23
N ALA A 101 -1.48 -9.20 4.07
CA ALA A 101 -1.62 -10.37 4.95
C ALA A 101 -2.73 -10.17 5.99
N TRP A 102 -2.83 -8.96 6.57
CA TRP A 102 -3.92 -8.61 7.48
C TRP A 102 -5.29 -8.69 6.78
N LEU A 103 -5.44 -8.11 5.58
CA LEU A 103 -6.65 -8.24 4.77
C LEU A 103 -6.97 -9.70 4.41
N TYR A 104 -5.94 -10.49 4.09
CA TYR A 104 -6.07 -11.92 3.83
C TYR A 104 -6.59 -12.67 5.06
N CYS A 105 -6.06 -12.38 6.25
CA CYS A 105 -6.52 -12.98 7.51
C CYS A 105 -8.00 -12.69 7.78
N LEU A 106 -8.43 -11.45 7.56
CA LEU A 106 -9.85 -11.07 7.69
C LEU A 106 -10.74 -11.83 6.69
N ALA A 107 -10.29 -11.99 5.43
CA ALA A 107 -11.01 -12.78 4.43
C ALA A 107 -11.06 -14.27 4.79
N ARG A 108 -9.94 -14.84 5.26
CA ARG A 108 -9.84 -16.24 5.70
C ARG A 108 -10.77 -16.55 6.88
N MET A 109 -11.00 -15.58 7.76
CA MET A 109 -11.97 -15.70 8.87
C MET A 109 -13.43 -15.44 8.45
N GLY A 110 -13.68 -15.06 7.19
CA GLY A 110 -15.03 -14.74 6.69
C GLY A 110 -15.56 -13.37 7.14
N ILE A 111 -14.71 -12.51 7.70
CA ILE A 111 -15.04 -11.13 8.10
C ILE A 111 -15.20 -10.23 6.87
N ILE A 112 -14.30 -10.42 5.90
CA ILE A 112 -14.39 -9.86 4.55
C ILE A 112 -14.88 -10.98 3.64
N LYS A 113 -15.90 -10.72 2.82
CA LYS A 113 -16.44 -11.70 1.88
C LYS A 113 -16.05 -11.39 0.45
N GLU A 114 -16.28 -12.32 -0.47
CA GLU A 114 -15.95 -12.13 -1.88
C GLU A 114 -16.65 -10.91 -2.50
N GLU A 115 -17.87 -10.61 -2.06
CA GLU A 115 -18.63 -9.42 -2.45
C GLU A 115 -17.92 -8.10 -2.08
N ASP A 116 -17.07 -8.11 -1.04
CA ASP A 116 -16.29 -6.95 -0.60
C ASP A 116 -14.98 -6.76 -1.39
N TYR A 117 -14.49 -7.76 -2.13
CA TYR A 117 -13.12 -7.74 -2.68
C TYR A 117 -12.83 -6.53 -3.58
N GLN A 118 -13.84 -6.07 -4.34
CA GLN A 118 -13.68 -4.85 -5.13
C GLN A 118 -13.48 -3.63 -4.21
N ALA A 119 -14.24 -3.50 -3.13
CA ALA A 119 -14.14 -2.38 -2.19
C ALA A 119 -12.87 -2.46 -1.32
N VAL A 120 -12.39 -3.66 -0.98
CA VAL A 120 -11.11 -3.84 -0.30
C VAL A 120 -9.97 -3.20 -1.11
N VAL A 121 -9.97 -3.35 -2.43
CA VAL A 121 -8.95 -2.70 -3.28
C VAL A 121 -9.30 -1.24 -3.56
N ALA A 122 -10.52 -0.95 -3.99
CA ALA A 122 -10.92 0.38 -4.50
C ALA A 122 -11.29 1.40 -3.41
N ARG A 123 -11.41 0.98 -2.14
CA ARG A 123 -11.68 1.86 -0.99
C ARG A 123 -10.57 1.72 0.04
N VAL A 124 -10.42 0.53 0.63
CA VAL A 124 -9.50 0.30 1.75
C VAL A 124 -8.05 0.49 1.32
N PHE A 125 -7.61 -0.19 0.26
CA PHE A 125 -6.22 -0.11 -0.19
C PHE A 125 -5.86 1.26 -0.79
N VAL A 126 -6.82 1.95 -1.42
CA VAL A 126 -6.64 3.35 -1.86
C VAL A 126 -6.39 4.26 -0.66
N LYS A 127 -7.21 4.17 0.39
CA LYS A 127 -7.04 4.98 1.61
C LYS A 127 -5.76 4.64 2.37
N TYR A 128 -5.38 3.37 2.39
CA TYR A 128 -4.09 2.93 2.92
C TYR A 128 -2.92 3.58 2.17
N LEU A 129 -2.95 3.57 0.83
CA LEU A 129 -1.91 4.19 0.01
C LEU A 129 -1.84 5.71 0.23
N ASP A 130 -2.98 6.39 0.35
CA ASP A 130 -3.03 7.82 0.66
C ASP A 130 -2.41 8.14 2.03
N LEU A 131 -2.74 7.34 3.05
CA LEU A 131 -2.13 7.43 4.37
C LEU A 131 -0.62 7.20 4.30
N MET A 132 -0.17 6.16 3.61
CA MET A 132 1.26 5.85 3.52
C MET A 132 2.05 6.97 2.84
N ARG A 133 1.53 7.54 1.75
CA ARG A 133 2.13 8.72 1.10
C ARG A 133 2.19 9.92 2.04
N LYS A 134 1.15 10.13 2.85
CA LYS A 134 1.15 11.20 3.86
C LYS A 134 2.24 10.98 4.91
N LEU A 135 2.37 9.76 5.45
CA LEU A 135 3.41 9.40 6.41
C LEU A 135 4.82 9.57 5.82
N GLN A 136 5.05 9.06 4.62
CA GLN A 136 6.32 9.17 3.88
C GLN A 136 6.75 10.64 3.71
N LEU A 137 5.82 11.52 3.33
CA LEU A 137 6.11 12.93 3.11
C LEU A 137 6.24 13.74 4.40
N VAL A 138 5.32 13.55 5.36
CA VAL A 138 5.28 14.34 6.60
C VAL A 138 6.44 13.97 7.53
N TYR A 139 6.72 12.67 7.67
CA TYR A 139 7.76 12.20 8.57
C TYR A 139 9.07 11.82 7.86
N CYS A 140 9.19 12.04 6.55
CA CYS A 140 10.39 11.71 5.78
C CYS A 140 10.84 10.26 6.02
N LEU A 141 9.90 9.29 5.94
CA LEU A 141 10.23 7.88 6.13
C LEU A 141 11.28 7.46 5.11
N GLU A 142 12.23 6.63 5.52
CA GLU A 142 13.25 6.10 4.62
C GLU A 142 12.71 4.89 3.83
N PRO A 143 13.11 4.69 2.57
CA PRO A 143 12.83 3.45 1.85
C PRO A 143 13.48 2.25 2.54
N ALA A 144 12.68 1.28 2.96
CA ALA A 144 13.16 0.05 3.56
C ALA A 144 13.63 -0.92 2.45
N GLY A 145 14.94 -1.21 2.45
CA GLY A 145 15.58 -2.10 1.48
C GLY A 145 16.47 -1.35 0.48
N SER A 146 17.34 -2.09 -0.20
CA SER A 146 18.39 -1.54 -1.07
C SER A 146 18.22 -1.97 -2.53
N HIS A 147 17.12 -1.57 -3.17
CA HIS A 147 16.94 -1.80 -4.60
C HIS A 147 17.53 -0.68 -5.49
N GLY A 148 17.90 0.46 -4.89
CA GLY A 148 18.42 1.62 -5.62
C GLY A 148 17.48 2.04 -6.75
N VAL A 149 18.03 2.53 -7.85
CA VAL A 149 17.24 2.97 -9.03
C VAL A 149 16.56 1.81 -9.78
N TRP A 150 16.90 0.55 -9.47
CA TRP A 150 16.33 -0.63 -10.12
C TRP A 150 15.15 -1.23 -9.34
N GLY A 151 14.78 -0.64 -8.21
CA GLY A 151 13.50 -0.91 -7.57
C GLY A 151 12.34 -0.48 -8.46
N LEU A 152 11.19 -1.16 -8.34
CA LEU A 152 9.98 -0.76 -9.05
C LEU A 152 9.51 0.62 -8.60
N ASP A 153 9.48 0.84 -7.29
CA ASP A 153 9.19 2.08 -6.59
C ASP A 153 9.92 2.04 -5.25
N ASP A 154 10.11 3.19 -4.61
CA ASP A 154 10.84 3.28 -3.35
C ASP A 154 10.11 2.55 -2.20
N TYR A 155 8.78 2.49 -2.26
CA TYR A 155 7.95 2.05 -1.13
C TYR A 155 6.97 0.93 -1.48
N HIS A 156 6.40 0.95 -2.69
CA HIS A 156 5.19 0.20 -3.01
C HIS A 156 5.34 -0.78 -4.18
N PHE A 157 4.58 -1.86 -4.15
CA PHE A 157 4.51 -2.82 -5.25
C PHE A 157 3.08 -3.17 -5.63
N LEU A 158 2.24 -3.54 -4.65
CA LEU A 158 0.86 -3.97 -4.87
C LEU A 158 -0.01 -2.96 -5.65
N PRO A 159 0.13 -1.62 -5.48
CA PRO A 159 -0.60 -0.66 -6.30
C PRO A 159 -0.40 -0.83 -7.81
N PHE A 160 0.80 -1.27 -8.24
CA PHE A 160 1.09 -1.52 -9.64
C PHE A 160 0.46 -2.82 -10.14
N ILE A 161 0.31 -3.84 -9.28
CA ILE A 161 -0.43 -5.06 -9.60
C ILE A 161 -1.92 -4.73 -9.75
N PHE A 162 -2.54 -4.13 -8.74
CA PHE A 162 -3.96 -3.78 -8.77
C PHE A 162 -4.27 -2.80 -9.90
N GLY A 163 -3.48 -1.74 -10.03
CA GLY A 163 -3.66 -0.72 -11.04
C GLY A 163 -3.48 -1.24 -12.47
N SER A 164 -2.51 -2.13 -12.72
CA SER A 164 -2.38 -2.75 -14.04
C SER A 164 -3.57 -3.65 -14.37
N SER A 165 -4.15 -4.34 -13.37
CA SER A 165 -5.40 -5.11 -13.51
C SER A 165 -6.59 -4.21 -13.83
N GLN A 166 -6.68 -3.01 -13.24
CA GLN A 166 -7.71 -2.02 -13.57
C GLN A 166 -7.69 -1.64 -15.06
N LEU A 167 -6.50 -1.58 -15.66
CA LEU A 167 -6.26 -1.14 -17.04
C LEU A 167 -6.24 -2.28 -18.08
N ILE A 168 -6.40 -3.54 -17.68
CA ILE A 168 -6.56 -4.67 -18.62
C ILE A 168 -7.73 -4.38 -19.57
N ASP A 169 -7.47 -4.59 -20.87
CA ASP A 169 -8.39 -4.36 -21.98
C ASP A 169 -8.92 -2.92 -22.11
N HIS A 170 -8.26 -1.94 -21.46
CA HIS A 170 -8.62 -0.54 -21.61
C HIS A 170 -8.45 -0.07 -23.07
N LYS A 171 -9.49 0.57 -23.61
CA LYS A 171 -9.62 0.90 -25.03
C LYS A 171 -8.51 1.84 -25.52
N TYR A 172 -8.20 2.88 -24.74
CA TYR A 172 -7.29 3.96 -25.15
C TYR A 172 -5.94 3.93 -24.41
N MET A 173 -5.95 3.95 -23.07
CA MET A 173 -4.74 3.91 -22.25
C MET A 173 -3.98 2.60 -22.39
N LYS A 174 -2.69 2.69 -22.75
CA LYS A 174 -1.73 1.58 -22.86
C LYS A 174 -0.57 1.82 -21.88
N PRO A 175 0.32 0.84 -21.64
CA PRO A 175 1.45 1.05 -20.71
C PRO A 175 2.28 2.31 -21.00
N LYS A 176 2.57 2.61 -22.28
CA LYS A 176 3.25 3.86 -22.69
C LYS A 176 2.53 5.16 -22.32
N SER A 177 1.23 5.11 -21.99
CA SER A 177 0.43 6.29 -21.62
C SER A 177 0.89 6.93 -20.32
N ILE A 178 1.70 6.25 -19.50
CA ILE A 178 2.28 6.83 -18.27
C ILE A 178 3.19 8.04 -18.55
N HIS A 179 3.63 8.22 -19.79
CA HIS A 179 4.45 9.35 -20.23
C HIS A 179 3.65 10.57 -20.67
N ASN A 180 2.32 10.44 -20.80
CA ASN A 180 1.46 11.53 -21.21
C ASN A 180 0.89 12.23 -19.96
N GLU A 181 1.30 13.48 -19.74
CA GLU A 181 0.89 14.28 -18.58
C GLU A 181 -0.63 14.52 -18.55
N ASP A 182 -1.28 14.80 -19.69
CA ASP A 182 -2.75 14.97 -19.74
C ASP A 182 -3.49 13.72 -19.24
N ILE A 183 -2.97 12.52 -19.58
CA ILE A 183 -3.55 11.27 -19.09
C ILE A 183 -3.37 11.14 -17.58
N LEU A 184 -2.19 11.48 -17.06
CA LEU A 184 -1.94 11.43 -15.63
C LEU A 184 -2.84 12.42 -14.88
N ASP A 185 -2.93 13.66 -15.34
CA ASP A 185 -3.70 14.71 -14.69
C ASP A 185 -5.21 14.38 -14.65
N ASN A 186 -5.75 13.78 -15.71
CA ASN A 186 -7.18 13.51 -15.81
C ASN A 186 -7.62 12.14 -15.26
N PHE A 187 -6.71 11.16 -15.15
CA PHE A 187 -7.10 9.77 -14.83
C PHE A 187 -6.40 9.18 -13.60
N SER A 188 -5.45 9.89 -12.96
CA SER A 188 -4.77 9.39 -11.75
C SER A 188 -5.69 9.17 -10.56
N SER A 189 -6.83 9.88 -10.46
CA SER A 189 -7.84 9.62 -9.41
C SER A 189 -8.63 8.34 -9.62
N GLU A 190 -8.64 7.80 -10.86
CA GLU A 190 -9.48 6.66 -11.25
C GLU A 190 -8.70 5.35 -11.36
N TYR A 191 -7.39 5.43 -11.56
CA TYR A 191 -6.52 4.27 -11.79
C TYR A 191 -5.29 4.32 -10.90
N MET A 192 -5.16 3.33 -10.03
CA MET A 192 -4.12 3.24 -9.00
C MET A 192 -2.70 3.24 -9.60
N TYR A 193 -2.50 2.59 -10.75
CA TYR A 193 -1.21 2.60 -11.45
C TYR A 193 -0.80 4.02 -11.84
N LEU A 194 -1.74 4.78 -12.43
CA LEU A 194 -1.50 6.15 -12.87
C LEU A 194 -1.30 7.08 -11.67
N SER A 195 -2.08 6.88 -10.59
CA SER A 195 -1.87 7.56 -9.30
C SER A 195 -0.43 7.41 -8.80
N CYS A 196 0.14 6.20 -8.85
CA CYS A 196 1.53 5.96 -8.47
C CYS A 196 2.52 6.68 -9.38
N ILE A 197 2.34 6.63 -10.70
CA ILE A 197 3.21 7.36 -11.63
C ILE A 197 3.15 8.87 -11.38
N GLY A 198 1.94 9.42 -11.25
CA GLY A 198 1.74 10.85 -10.97
C GLY A 198 2.40 11.27 -9.65
N PHE A 199 2.30 10.43 -8.62
CA PHE A 199 3.01 10.65 -7.36
C PHE A 199 4.53 10.68 -7.58
N ILE A 200 5.12 9.64 -8.20
CA ILE A 200 6.55 9.54 -8.46
C ILE A 200 7.08 10.78 -9.21
N LYS A 201 6.43 11.19 -10.30
CA LYS A 201 6.81 12.37 -11.09
C LYS A 201 6.72 13.68 -10.31
N LYS A 202 5.83 13.75 -9.32
CA LYS A 202 5.72 14.91 -8.43
C LYS A 202 6.92 14.99 -7.47
N VAL A 203 7.30 13.85 -6.86
CA VAL A 203 8.33 13.80 -5.81
C VAL A 203 9.75 13.76 -6.37
N LYS A 204 10.00 12.96 -7.42
CA LYS A 204 11.32 12.83 -8.06
C LYS A 204 11.46 13.85 -9.19
N LYS A 205 12.66 14.42 -9.32
CA LYS A 205 12.98 15.42 -10.36
C LYS A 205 13.92 14.81 -11.40
N GLY A 206 13.82 15.32 -12.62
CA GLY A 206 14.60 14.85 -13.77
C GLY A 206 13.81 13.91 -14.69
N PRO A 207 14.44 13.39 -15.74
CA PRO A 207 13.83 12.45 -16.67
C PRO A 207 13.36 11.17 -15.97
N PHE A 208 12.15 10.71 -16.31
CA PHE A 208 11.54 9.52 -15.69
C PHE A 208 12.41 8.26 -15.84
N ALA A 209 13.03 8.08 -17.01
CA ALA A 209 13.93 6.98 -17.30
C ALA A 209 15.21 6.98 -16.42
N GLU A 210 15.61 8.12 -15.84
CA GLU A 210 16.80 8.19 -14.97
C GLU A 210 16.49 7.80 -13.53
N HIS A 211 15.36 8.26 -12.99
CA HIS A 211 15.01 8.02 -11.59
C HIS A 211 14.07 6.82 -11.37
N SER A 212 13.46 6.30 -12.43
CA SER A 212 12.55 5.15 -12.43
C SER A 212 12.69 4.28 -13.69
N PRO A 213 13.92 3.84 -14.04
CA PRO A 213 14.19 3.10 -15.28
C PRO A 213 13.35 1.84 -15.44
N LEU A 214 13.09 1.09 -14.36
CA LEU A 214 12.30 -0.14 -14.46
C LEU A 214 10.84 0.13 -14.86
N LEU A 215 10.22 1.16 -14.31
CA LEU A 215 8.87 1.57 -14.71
C LEU A 215 8.85 2.11 -16.15
N ASP A 216 9.94 2.77 -16.57
CA ASP A 216 10.12 3.25 -17.94
C ASP A 216 10.19 2.07 -18.94
N ASP A 217 11.01 1.06 -18.64
CA ASP A 217 11.12 -0.16 -19.44
C ASP A 217 9.78 -0.91 -19.51
N ILE A 218 9.06 -1.01 -18.38
CA ILE A 218 7.73 -1.65 -18.32
C ILE A 218 6.71 -0.91 -19.19
N SER A 219 6.87 0.40 -19.37
CA SER A 219 5.98 1.20 -20.24
C SER A 219 6.05 0.79 -21.72
N ALA A 220 7.14 0.15 -22.14
CA ALA A 220 7.31 -0.38 -23.49
C ALA A 220 6.57 -1.71 -23.74
N VAL A 221 6.06 -2.37 -22.69
CA VAL A 221 5.27 -3.60 -22.82
C VAL A 221 3.97 -3.31 -23.59
N PRO A 222 3.56 -4.17 -24.55
CA PRO A 222 2.52 -3.81 -25.50
C PRO A 222 1.11 -3.69 -24.90
N ASN A 223 0.83 -4.33 -23.76
CA ASN A 223 -0.50 -4.29 -23.13
C ASN A 223 -0.46 -4.55 -21.62
N TRP A 224 -1.49 -4.05 -20.93
CA TRP A 224 -1.64 -4.14 -19.48
C TRP A 224 -1.78 -5.58 -18.95
N LYS A 225 -2.32 -6.51 -19.75
CA LYS A 225 -2.41 -7.93 -19.36
C LYS A 225 -1.01 -8.54 -19.19
N LYS A 226 -0.08 -8.23 -20.11
CA LYS A 226 1.33 -8.64 -20.01
C LYS A 226 2.03 -7.93 -18.85
N VAL A 227 1.79 -6.62 -18.67
CA VAL A 227 2.32 -5.88 -17.50
C VAL A 227 1.88 -6.55 -16.20
N ASN A 228 0.58 -6.77 -16.01
CA ASN A 228 0.04 -7.37 -14.79
C ASN A 228 0.62 -8.77 -14.53
N SER A 229 0.68 -9.62 -15.56
CA SER A 229 1.29 -10.95 -15.45
C SER A 229 2.78 -10.87 -15.08
N GLY A 230 3.52 -9.89 -15.61
CA GLY A 230 4.91 -9.62 -15.26
C GLY A 230 5.05 -9.14 -13.82
N MET A 231 4.20 -8.20 -13.39
CA MET A 231 4.18 -7.68 -12.02
C MET A 231 3.92 -8.76 -10.99
N LEU A 232 3.00 -9.70 -11.25
CA LEU A 232 2.76 -10.84 -10.36
C LEU A 232 3.99 -11.73 -10.20
N LYS A 233 4.71 -12.02 -11.30
CA LYS A 233 5.94 -12.81 -11.28
C LYS A 233 7.06 -12.06 -10.54
N MET A 234 7.19 -10.77 -10.81
CA MET A 234 8.19 -9.92 -10.17
C MET A 234 7.90 -9.74 -8.67
N TYR A 235 6.65 -9.59 -8.25
CA TYR A 235 6.30 -9.52 -6.82
C TYR A 235 6.68 -10.80 -6.09
N LYS A 236 6.44 -11.96 -6.72
CA LYS A 236 6.89 -13.23 -6.16
C LYS A 236 8.41 -13.27 -6.00
N ALA A 237 9.16 -12.97 -7.06
CA ALA A 237 10.63 -13.07 -7.05
C ALA A 237 11.33 -11.99 -6.21
N GLU A 238 10.82 -10.76 -6.25
CA GLU A 238 11.46 -9.56 -5.68
C GLU A 238 10.88 -9.14 -4.32
N VAL A 239 9.77 -9.74 -3.87
CA VAL A 239 9.21 -9.52 -2.53
C VAL A 239 9.08 -10.83 -1.77
N LEU A 240 8.26 -11.76 -2.24
CA LEU A 240 7.91 -12.98 -1.49
C LEU A 240 9.02 -14.04 -1.43
N GLU A 241 9.98 -14.03 -2.35
CA GLU A 241 11.14 -14.93 -2.36
C GLU A 241 12.41 -14.24 -1.87
N LYS A 242 12.34 -12.95 -1.48
CA LYS A 242 13.50 -12.21 -0.94
C LYS A 242 13.60 -12.36 0.55
N VAL A 243 14.65 -13.06 0.99
CA VAL A 243 14.98 -13.26 2.40
C VAL A 243 15.03 -11.94 3.20
N PRO A 244 15.67 -10.84 2.75
CA PRO A 244 15.71 -9.60 3.54
C PRO A 244 14.33 -9.01 3.86
N ILE A 245 13.32 -9.31 3.05
CA ILE A 245 11.94 -8.88 3.24
C ILE A 245 11.20 -9.93 4.08
N MET A 246 11.17 -11.18 3.62
CA MET A 246 10.35 -12.24 4.22
C MET A 246 10.89 -12.78 5.55
N GLN A 247 12.14 -12.52 5.91
CA GLN A 247 12.66 -12.84 7.25
C GLN A 247 11.91 -12.13 8.38
N HIS A 248 11.22 -11.02 8.07
CA HIS A 248 10.42 -10.25 9.02
C HIS A 248 8.92 -10.57 8.92
N PHE A 249 8.51 -11.45 8.00
CA PHE A 249 7.11 -11.79 7.82
C PHE A 249 6.60 -12.67 8.98
N LEU A 250 5.40 -12.37 9.44
CA LEU A 250 4.80 -13.04 10.60
C LEU A 250 4.05 -14.31 10.17
N PHE A 251 4.09 -15.32 11.02
CA PHE A 251 3.36 -16.57 10.85
C PHE A 251 2.59 -16.92 12.12
N GLY A 252 1.45 -17.58 11.96
CA GLY A 252 0.55 -17.95 13.04
C GLY A 252 -0.41 -19.06 12.61
N TRP A 253 -1.62 -19.06 13.19
CA TRP A 253 -2.64 -20.04 12.89
C TRP A 253 -3.34 -19.74 11.55
N LEU A 254 -3.56 -18.46 11.24
CA LEU A 254 -4.17 -17.99 10.00
C LEU A 254 -3.19 -17.99 8.82
N ILE A 255 -1.89 -17.79 9.04
CA ILE A 255 -0.86 -17.95 8.00
C ILE A 255 0.23 -18.87 8.53
N LYS A 256 0.21 -20.13 8.09
CA LYS A 256 1.14 -21.16 8.55
C LYS A 256 2.48 -21.06 7.81
N TRP A 257 3.56 -21.43 8.52
CA TRP A 257 4.90 -21.62 7.98
C TRP A 257 4.95 -22.80 6.99
#